data_AF-A0A5F8H897-F1
#
_entry.id   AF-A0A5F8H897-F1
#
_cell.length_a   1.000
_cell.length_b   1.000
_cell.length_c   1.000
_cell.angle_alpha   90.00
_cell.angle_beta   90.00
_cell.angle_gamma   90.00
#
_symmetry.space_group_name_H-M   'P 1'
#
loop_
_entity.id
_entity.type
_entity.pdbx_description
1 polymer ?
#
loop_
_entity_poly.entity_id
_entity_poly.type
_entity_poly.pdbx_seq_one_letter_code
_entity_poly.pdbx_strand_id
1 'polypeptide(L)'
;GHKENLKEKVTVPKEFAISWRNASNHVQRRCIQDKFEKISYGKESHQGTLGKVSCRRQKALAATGRRTVEEASEWLHFHYNDPSLDDPIPQEYALYLCPTGPLLEKLQDFWRESKRQCGKNRAHETFPHVTLCDFFTVS
;
A
#
# COMPACT_ATOMS: atom_id res chain seq x y z
N GLY A 1 -16.68 0.58 40.21
CA GLY A 1 -15.71 1.48 39.56
C GLY A 1 -16.06 1.63 38.10
N HIS A 2 -16.49 2.82 37.70
CA HIS A 2 -16.80 3.15 36.31
C HIS A 2 -15.58 2.94 35.41
N LYS A 3 -15.71 2.12 34.37
CA LYS A 3 -14.82 2.17 33.21
C LYS A 3 -15.45 3.15 32.22
N GLU A 4 -15.02 4.41 32.28
CA GLU A 4 -15.34 5.38 31.24
C GLU A 4 -14.66 4.92 29.95
N ASN A 5 -15.48 4.47 29.00
CA ASN A 5 -15.04 4.11 27.65
C ASN A 5 -14.99 5.41 26.84
N LEU A 6 -13.91 6.17 27.00
CA LEU A 6 -13.62 7.31 26.14
C LEU A 6 -13.20 6.77 24.77
N LYS A 7 -14.19 6.46 23.92
CA LYS A 7 -13.99 6.45 22.47
C LYS A 7 -13.79 7.89 22.04
N GLU A 8 -12.59 8.41 22.22
CA GLU A 8 -12.22 9.72 21.72
C GLU A 8 -12.41 9.71 20.20
N LYS A 9 -13.38 10.47 19.71
CA LYS A 9 -13.64 10.58 18.27
C LYS A 9 -12.53 11.43 17.66
N VAL A 10 -11.55 10.76 17.06
CA VAL A 10 -10.56 11.44 16.21
C VAL A 10 -11.30 12.09 15.05
N THR A 11 -11.21 13.43 14.97
CA THR A 11 -11.80 14.20 13.87
C THR A 11 -10.72 14.43 12.82
N VAL A 12 -10.97 13.98 11.60
CA VAL A 12 -10.05 14.23 10.47
C VAL A 12 -10.37 15.59 9.85
N PRO A 13 -9.37 16.47 9.64
CA PRO A 13 -9.59 17.72 8.95
C PRO A 13 -10.10 17.50 7.52
N LYS A 14 -10.90 18.45 7.00
CA LYS A 14 -11.61 18.29 5.71
C LYS A 14 -10.66 18.17 4.51
N GLU A 15 -9.46 18.69 4.66
CA GLU A 15 -8.38 18.66 3.67
C GLU A 15 -7.62 17.33 3.66
N PHE A 16 -8.04 16.33 4.45
CA PHE A 16 -7.47 14.99 4.44
C PHE A 16 -8.52 13.89 4.31
N ALA A 17 -8.12 12.79 3.67
CA ALA A 17 -8.85 11.52 3.66
C ALA A 17 -7.98 10.44 4.33
N ILE A 18 -8.61 9.53 5.08
CA ILE A 18 -7.92 8.35 5.61
C ILE A 18 -7.75 7.33 4.48
N SER A 19 -6.55 6.78 4.34
CA SER A 19 -6.25 5.68 3.43
C SER A 19 -5.38 4.65 4.12
N TRP A 20 -5.63 3.36 3.87
CA TRP A 20 -4.72 2.28 4.27
C TRP A 20 -4.16 1.57 3.04
N ARG A 21 -2.97 0.97 3.20
CA ARG A 21 -2.40 0.07 2.19
C ARG A 21 -1.85 -1.19 2.85
N ASN A 22 -2.05 -2.33 2.20
CA ASN A 22 -1.35 -3.55 2.56
C ASN A 22 0.16 -3.34 2.27
N ALA A 23 0.96 -3.40 3.34
CA ALA A 23 2.41 -3.23 3.40
C ALA A 23 3.15 -4.57 3.47
N SER A 24 2.43 -5.69 3.44
CA SER A 24 2.90 -7.07 3.63
C SER A 24 3.92 -7.56 2.59
N ASN A 25 4.26 -6.71 1.61
CA ASN A 25 5.30 -6.97 0.63
C ASN A 25 6.41 -5.95 0.83
N HIS A 26 7.48 -6.36 1.50
CA HIS A 26 8.69 -5.56 1.75
C HIS A 26 9.36 -4.99 0.47
N VAL A 27 8.90 -5.39 -0.72
CA VAL A 27 9.40 -4.97 -2.04
C VAL A 27 8.54 -3.85 -2.68
N GLN A 28 7.39 -3.48 -2.11
CA GLN A 28 6.46 -2.51 -2.72
C GLN A 28 6.86 -1.04 -2.49
N ARG A 29 8.16 -0.77 -2.41
CA ARG A 29 8.74 0.59 -2.34
C ARG A 29 8.98 1.22 -3.71
N ARG A 30 8.66 0.55 -4.83
CA ARG A 30 8.81 1.12 -6.18
C ARG A 30 7.50 1.05 -6.97
N CYS A 31 7.24 2.13 -7.68
CA CYS A 31 6.16 2.36 -8.67
C CYS A 31 4.83 2.87 -8.12
N ILE A 32 4.81 4.13 -7.63
CA ILE A 32 3.60 4.97 -7.49
C ILE A 32 3.68 6.16 -8.47
N GLN A 33 4.10 5.91 -9.72
CA GLN A 33 4.19 6.99 -10.72
C GLN A 33 2.96 7.07 -11.66
N ASP A 34 2.19 5.98 -11.85
CA ASP A 34 1.25 5.92 -12.98
C ASP A 34 -0.25 5.90 -12.66
N LYS A 35 -0.69 6.20 -11.42
CA LYS A 35 -2.14 6.18 -11.08
C LYS A 35 -2.58 7.30 -10.13
N PHE A 36 -2.31 8.55 -10.50
CA PHE A 36 -3.08 9.68 -9.96
C PHE A 36 -4.39 9.93 -10.72
N GLU A 37 -4.58 9.30 -11.88
CA GLU A 37 -5.90 9.17 -12.48
C GLU A 37 -6.55 7.86 -12.04
N LYS A 38 -7.62 8.00 -11.26
CA LYS A 38 -8.53 6.91 -10.84
C LYS A 38 -7.86 5.75 -10.12
N ILE A 39 -7.61 5.93 -8.82
CA ILE A 39 -8.00 4.86 -7.89
C ILE A 39 -9.52 4.92 -7.77
N SER A 40 -10.21 4.41 -8.80
CA SER A 40 -11.56 3.92 -8.61
C SER A 40 -11.45 2.84 -7.55
N TYR A 41 -12.27 2.93 -6.51
CA TYR A 41 -12.55 1.82 -5.60
C TYR A 41 -12.72 0.56 -6.45
N GLY A 42 -11.73 -0.33 -6.40
CA GLY A 42 -11.86 -1.65 -6.96
C GLY A 42 -12.91 -2.34 -6.12
N LYS A 43 -14.08 -2.61 -6.70
CA LYS A 43 -15.03 -3.55 -6.13
C LYS A 43 -14.29 -4.88 -6.00
N GLU A 44 -13.86 -5.24 -4.80
CA GLU A 44 -13.55 -6.63 -4.48
C GLU A 44 -14.88 -7.39 -4.53
N SER A 45 -15.19 -7.93 -5.69
CA SER A 45 -16.35 -8.78 -5.90
C SER A 45 -16.09 -10.13 -5.21
N HIS A 46 -16.83 -10.30 -4.11
CA HIS A 46 -17.40 -11.54 -3.59
C HIS A 46 -16.46 -12.69 -3.19
N GLN A 47 -16.50 -12.96 -1.89
CA GLN A 47 -16.19 -14.23 -1.25
C GLN A 47 -16.78 -15.41 -2.02
N GLY A 48 -15.91 -16.36 -2.37
CA GLY A 48 -16.28 -17.64 -2.97
C GLY A 48 -15.04 -18.52 -3.11
N THR A 49 -14.74 -19.31 -2.08
CA THR A 49 -13.94 -20.55 -2.14
C THR A 49 -12.60 -20.50 -2.90
N LEU A 50 -11.60 -19.78 -2.40
CA LEU A 50 -10.20 -19.89 -2.90
C LEU A 50 -9.16 -19.85 -1.78
N GLY A 51 -9.45 -20.50 -0.66
CA GLY A 51 -8.52 -20.63 0.47
C GLY A 51 -7.50 -21.74 0.24
N LYS A 52 -6.49 -21.53 -0.63
CA LYS A 52 -5.16 -22.18 -0.57
C LYS A 52 -4.24 -21.84 -1.75
N VAL A 53 -4.78 -21.57 -2.94
CA VAL A 53 -3.96 -21.31 -4.16
C VAL A 53 -3.42 -19.87 -4.24
N SER A 54 -3.88 -18.99 -3.34
CA SER A 54 -3.59 -17.55 -3.37
C SER A 54 -2.15 -17.20 -2.96
N CYS A 55 -1.53 -17.98 -2.06
CA CYS A 55 -0.35 -17.51 -1.35
C CYS A 55 0.93 -17.52 -2.20
N ARG A 56 1.18 -18.60 -2.95
CA ARG A 56 2.41 -18.75 -3.75
C ARG A 56 2.55 -17.67 -4.81
N ARG A 57 1.47 -17.40 -5.56
CA ARG A 57 1.44 -16.35 -6.59
C ARG A 57 1.67 -14.96 -6.00
N GLN A 58 1.03 -14.66 -4.86
CA GLN A 58 1.19 -13.38 -4.18
C GLN A 58 2.60 -13.20 -3.64
N LYS A 59 3.22 -14.25 -3.07
CA LYS A 59 4.62 -14.24 -2.62
C LYS A 59 5.60 -14.07 -3.77
N ALA A 60 5.38 -14.73 -4.91
CA ALA A 60 6.22 -14.57 -6.08
C ALA A 60 6.15 -13.15 -6.65
N LEU A 61 4.93 -12.61 -6.80
CA LEU A 61 4.73 -11.22 -7.19
C LEU A 61 5.37 -10.25 -6.19
N ALA A 62 5.33 -10.55 -4.90
CA ALA A 62 6.00 -9.76 -3.88
C ALA A 62 7.52 -9.82 -4.05
N ALA A 63 8.10 -11.01 -4.18
CA ALA A 63 9.54 -11.23 -4.30
C ALA A 63 10.13 -10.57 -5.56
N THR A 64 9.37 -10.48 -6.64
CA THR A 64 9.79 -9.83 -7.90
C THR A 64 9.38 -8.37 -8.01
N GLY A 65 8.79 -7.78 -6.96
CA GLY A 65 8.35 -6.38 -6.98
C GLY A 65 7.24 -6.09 -7.99
N ARG A 66 6.42 -7.11 -8.29
CA ARG A 66 5.24 -7.03 -9.18
C ARG A 66 5.54 -6.48 -10.58
N ARG A 67 6.76 -6.73 -11.08
CA ARG A 67 7.26 -6.21 -12.35
C ARG A 67 6.56 -6.85 -13.55
N THR A 68 6.67 -8.16 -13.71
CA THR A 68 6.01 -8.92 -14.80
C THR A 68 5.51 -10.28 -14.32
N VAL A 69 4.62 -10.89 -15.12
CA VAL A 69 4.11 -12.25 -14.84
C VAL A 69 5.22 -13.28 -15.05
N GLU A 70 6.08 -13.04 -16.03
CA GLU A 70 7.17 -13.90 -16.43
C GLU A 70 8.22 -14.00 -15.31
N GLU A 71 8.65 -12.87 -14.76
CA GLU A 71 9.61 -12.83 -13.64
C GLU A 71 9.02 -13.55 -12.40
N ALA A 72 7.73 -13.34 -12.10
CA ALA A 72 7.07 -14.05 -11.00
C ALA A 72 6.94 -15.56 -11.25
N SER A 73 6.69 -15.97 -12.49
CA SER A 73 6.62 -17.39 -12.88
C SER A 73 7.98 -18.08 -12.79
N GLU A 74 9.05 -17.41 -13.23
CA GLU A 74 10.42 -17.88 -13.11
C GLU A 74 10.82 -18.01 -11.63
N TRP A 75 10.47 -17.02 -10.81
CA TRP A 75 10.71 -17.09 -9.37
C TRP A 75 10.01 -18.31 -8.73
N LEU A 76 8.75 -18.58 -9.08
CA LEU A 76 8.04 -19.78 -8.61
C LEU A 76 8.71 -21.07 -9.06
N HIS A 77 9.24 -21.11 -10.28
CA HIS A 77 9.93 -22.28 -10.80
C HIS A 77 11.17 -22.63 -9.95
N PHE A 78 11.94 -21.62 -9.54
CA PHE A 78 13.11 -21.82 -8.67
C PHE A 78 12.76 -22.14 -7.21
N HIS A 79 11.55 -21.80 -6.75
CA HIS A 79 11.12 -21.95 -5.35
C HIS A 79 9.98 -22.97 -5.18
N TYR A 80 9.69 -23.81 -6.18
CA TYR A 80 8.47 -24.64 -6.19
C TYR A 80 8.37 -25.65 -5.04
N ASN A 81 9.52 -26.11 -4.53
CA ASN A 81 9.60 -27.06 -3.41
C ASN A 81 9.55 -26.40 -2.03
N ASP A 82 9.50 -25.07 -1.93
CA ASP A 82 9.46 -24.38 -0.64
C ASP A 82 8.05 -24.49 -0.01
N PRO A 83 7.88 -25.23 1.10
CA PRO A 83 6.58 -25.40 1.76
C PRO A 83 6.12 -24.11 2.44
N SER A 84 7.03 -23.20 2.78
CA SER A 84 6.69 -21.92 3.40
C SER A 84 5.88 -21.04 2.47
N LEU A 85 5.87 -21.31 1.16
CA LEU A 85 5.03 -20.57 0.20
C LEU A 85 3.53 -20.77 0.45
N ASP A 86 3.13 -21.83 1.14
CA ASP A 86 1.73 -22.09 1.48
C ASP A 86 1.28 -21.40 2.77
N ASP A 87 2.21 -20.93 3.62
CA ASP A 87 1.89 -20.20 4.85
C ASP A 87 1.19 -18.87 4.54
N PRO A 88 0.16 -18.44 5.28
CA PRO A 88 -0.46 -17.14 5.03
C PRO A 88 0.57 -16.01 5.11
N ILE A 89 0.54 -15.07 4.17
CA ILE A 89 1.35 -13.85 4.26
C ILE A 89 0.78 -13.01 5.43
N PRO A 90 1.59 -12.64 6.44
CA PRO A 90 1.14 -11.73 7.49
C PRO A 90 0.66 -10.42 6.86
N GLN A 91 -0.63 -10.09 7.02
CA GLN A 91 -1.19 -8.89 6.42
C GLN A 91 -0.84 -7.65 7.26
N GLU A 92 0.37 -7.13 7.08
CA GLU A 92 0.75 -5.81 7.59
C GLU A 92 0.14 -4.69 6.76
N TYR A 93 -0.31 -3.63 7.42
CA TYR A 93 -0.93 -2.46 6.83
C TYR A 93 -0.27 -1.18 7.30
N ALA A 94 -0.24 -0.18 6.42
CA ALA A 94 0.15 1.19 6.72
C ALA A 94 -1.08 2.09 6.68
N LEU A 95 -1.20 3.01 7.64
CA LEU A 95 -2.29 3.99 7.71
C LEU A 95 -1.78 5.40 7.41
N TYR A 96 -2.50 6.10 6.54
CA TYR A 96 -2.12 7.40 6.01
C TYR A 96 -3.27 8.42 6.10
N LEU A 97 -2.91 9.67 6.35
CA LEU A 97 -3.72 10.81 5.94
C LEU A 97 -3.23 11.30 4.57
N CYS A 98 -4.12 11.28 3.59
CA CYS A 98 -3.85 11.76 2.24
C CYS A 98 -4.49 13.15 2.09
N PRO A 99 -3.72 14.19 1.72
CA PRO A 99 -4.28 15.51 1.46
C PRO A 99 -5.24 15.46 0.27
N THR A 100 -6.26 16.29 0.32
CA THR A 100 -7.31 16.41 -0.70
C THR A 100 -7.54 17.88 -1.06
N GLY A 101 -8.23 18.13 -2.18
CA GLY A 101 -8.64 19.46 -2.60
C GLY A 101 -7.47 20.46 -2.76
N PRO A 102 -7.65 21.73 -2.37
CA PRO A 102 -6.63 22.78 -2.59
C PRO A 102 -5.27 22.51 -1.93
N LEU A 103 -5.24 21.75 -0.83
CA LEU A 103 -3.98 21.38 -0.19
C LEU A 103 -3.18 20.42 -1.08
N LEU A 104 -3.86 19.42 -1.66
CA LEU A 104 -3.23 18.47 -2.58
C LEU A 104 -2.66 19.19 -3.80
N GLU A 105 -3.40 20.14 -4.39
CA GLU A 105 -2.95 20.92 -5.54
C GLU A 105 -1.64 21.66 -5.26
N LYS A 106 -1.56 22.38 -4.12
CA LYS A 106 -0.33 23.07 -3.70
C LYS A 106 0.85 22.13 -3.49
N LEU A 107 0.61 20.96 -2.90
CA LEU A 107 1.65 19.96 -2.70
C LEU A 107 2.13 19.36 -4.03
N GLN A 108 1.23 19.18 -5.00
CA GLN A 108 1.59 18.76 -6.35
C GLN A 108 2.42 19.81 -7.09
N ASP A 109 2.10 21.09 -6.93
CA ASP A 109 2.89 22.20 -7.48
C ASP A 109 4.31 22.18 -6.90
N PHE A 110 4.42 22.10 -5.57
CA PHE A 110 5.72 21.99 -4.89
C PHE A 110 6.49 20.75 -5.35
N TRP A 111 5.82 19.60 -5.50
CA TRP A 111 6.44 18.37 -5.95
C TRP A 111 7.01 18.49 -7.38
N ARG A 112 6.27 19.12 -8.29
CA ARG A 112 6.72 19.37 -9.66
C ARG A 112 7.91 20.33 -9.68
N GLU A 113 7.83 21.39 -8.89
CA GLU A 113 8.87 22.42 -8.82
C GLU A 113 10.16 21.89 -8.22
N SER A 114 10.07 21.18 -7.09
CA SER A 114 11.23 20.56 -6.43
C SER A 114 11.91 19.53 -7.34
N LYS A 115 11.14 18.75 -8.11
CA LYS A 115 11.71 17.84 -9.12
C LYS A 115 12.46 18.58 -10.23
N ARG A 116 11.95 19.75 -10.65
CA ARG A 116 12.57 20.60 -11.67
C ARG A 116 13.87 21.24 -11.18
N GLN A 117 13.88 21.76 -9.96
CA GLN A 117 15.03 22.47 -9.40
C GLN A 117 16.12 21.53 -8.87
N CYS A 118 15.72 20.42 -8.23
CA CYS A 118 16.64 19.55 -7.49
C CYS A 118 16.81 18.16 -8.12
N GLY A 119 16.14 17.88 -9.24
CA GLY A 119 16.11 16.55 -9.85
C GLY A 119 15.23 15.55 -9.09
N LYS A 120 15.12 14.32 -9.60
CA LYS A 120 14.33 13.26 -8.97
C LYS A 120 15.12 12.59 -7.83
N ASN A 121 14.57 12.62 -6.62
CA ASN A 121 15.01 11.86 -5.45
C ASN A 121 13.91 10.90 -4.94
N ARG A 122 14.20 10.15 -3.86
CA ARG A 122 13.28 9.15 -3.26
C ARG A 122 11.97 9.73 -2.74
N ALA A 123 11.92 10.99 -2.32
CA ALA A 123 10.66 11.64 -1.91
C ALA A 123 9.68 11.71 -3.10
N HIS A 124 10.18 11.76 -4.33
CA HIS A 124 9.35 11.77 -5.54
C HIS A 124 8.82 10.39 -5.96
N GLU A 125 9.21 9.34 -5.25
CA GLU A 125 8.66 7.99 -5.45
C GLU A 125 7.42 7.75 -4.57
N THR A 126 7.11 8.71 -3.70
CA THR A 126 6.06 8.61 -2.69
C THR A 126 5.01 9.69 -2.92
N PHE A 127 3.73 9.34 -2.71
CA PHE A 127 2.63 10.30 -2.78
C PHE A 127 2.61 11.20 -1.53
N PRO A 128 2.08 12.43 -1.58
CA PRO A 128 1.98 13.28 -0.39
C PRO A 128 1.06 12.63 0.65
N HIS A 129 1.55 12.41 1.86
CA HIS A 129 0.78 11.82 2.96
C HIS A 129 1.42 12.10 4.32
N VAL A 130 0.66 11.85 5.39
CA VAL A 130 1.16 11.74 6.77
C VAL A 130 0.98 10.30 7.22
N THR A 131 2.05 9.65 7.70
CA THR A 131 1.98 8.31 8.29
C THR A 131 1.42 8.42 9.70
N LEU A 132 0.32 7.72 9.98
CA LEU A 132 -0.38 7.83 11.27
C LEU A 132 0.15 6.86 12.34
N CYS A 133 0.62 5.69 11.93
CA CYS A 133 1.15 4.68 12.83
C CYS A 133 2.18 3.81 12.12
N ASP A 134 2.95 3.07 12.90
CA ASP A 134 3.76 1.96 12.40
C ASP A 134 2.87 0.91 11.72
N PHE A 135 3.51 0.00 10.98
CA PHE A 135 2.78 -1.09 10.35
C PHE A 135 2.06 -1.93 11.42
N PHE A 136 0.82 -2.30 11.12
CA PHE A 136 -0.01 -3.09 12.02
C PHE A 136 -0.66 -4.25 11.27
N THR A 137 -0.93 -5.34 11.98
CA THR A 137 -1.69 -6.47 11.47
C THR A 137 -3.15 -6.35 11.89
N VAL A 138 -4.07 -6.76 11.02
CA VAL A 138 -5.48 -6.94 11.40
C VAL A 138 -5.66 -8.40 11.81
N SER A 139 -6.12 -8.62 13.05
CA SER A 139 -6.47 -9.93 13.62
C SER A 139 -7.91 -10.30 13.35
#